data_AF-A0A4Y9Y7D6-F1
#
_entry.id   AF-A0A4Y9Y7D6-F1
#
_cell.length_a   1.000
_cell.length_b   1.000
_cell.length_c   1.000
_cell.angle_alpha   90.00
_cell.angle_beta   90.00
_cell.angle_gamma   90.00
#
_symmetry.space_group_name_H-M   'P 1'
#
loop_
_entity.id
_entity.type
_entity.pdbx_description
1 polymer ?
#
loop_
_entity_poly.entity_id
_entity_poly.type
_entity_poly.pdbx_seq_one_letter_code
_entity_poly.pdbx_strand_id
1 'polypeptide(L)'
;MKLMGGYDFPGSDSCIDLHALAGWIPEHVNLKSSNSQRERLWARMAQGSYNGSCMLTLGTGEKADSLPLDDINLLPAHCYAVIDVSSSPENRELTILDSWCHAEPGLTNDDTVEHKRPHTFKLSWDIARNVFDGVYLSWDPGIFEYQITFHGTWTAGSLSLKEEDTHSCHFRLQLRTGISKGQRGDEDIWVQLTRHVTDTRRTSEYISLLVNGDEDTKRSPTDINPLTLKNKVRYTASRADQVLHLVAAYEGRLSDVGFTVTVYSNTNISWIEEIPKALYSKESDGAFSSKTAGGHHGNPTFMDNPQYHLRIHPRESSHKSVSAANSKAFNISLVWSKGERITEMGHNELAANSGPYGFGYAHVTRDLPVGDYTLIASTFEPQQFGSFRLRVESQLRFELTPIPQEGAGMFDKVVRGAWTAETAGGGPSSSRYTTNPRYEVQVDTATQLKVRLQLLETVPPASVNVSLFRHKSPRHSSLETTSGPYSDGVAGVATPQVTLQPGIYHVVPSTYNPGLLRAFKLIFYSSTAVKISPVPHA
;
A
#
# COMPACT_ATOMS: atom_id res chain seq x y z
N MET A 1 -17.68 28.54 14.57
CA MET A 1 -19.14 28.41 14.36
C MET A 1 -19.65 29.16 13.12
N LYS A 2 -19.63 30.50 13.06
CA LYS A 2 -20.10 31.25 11.86
C LYS A 2 -19.37 30.82 10.56
N LEU A 3 -18.07 30.58 10.64
CA LEU A 3 -17.27 30.05 9.52
C LEU A 3 -17.64 28.60 9.16
N MET A 4 -18.18 27.83 10.11
CA MET A 4 -18.46 26.39 9.99
C MET A 4 -19.93 26.10 9.65
N GLY A 5 -20.67 27.08 9.11
CA GLY A 5 -22.02 26.88 8.58
C GLY A 5 -23.16 26.87 9.60
N GLY A 6 -22.91 27.06 10.90
CA GLY A 6 -23.97 27.16 11.91
C GLY A 6 -23.53 26.71 13.31
N TYR A 7 -24.52 26.54 14.19
CA TYR A 7 -24.36 25.94 15.53
C TYR A 7 -24.53 24.41 15.53
N ASP A 8 -25.06 23.85 14.44
CA ASP A 8 -25.16 22.41 14.20
C ASP A 8 -23.78 21.87 13.77
N PHE A 9 -22.86 21.88 14.72
CA PHE A 9 -21.49 21.43 14.55
C PHE A 9 -21.35 20.07 15.23
N PRO A 10 -21.22 18.97 14.47
CA PRO A 10 -20.94 17.66 15.07
C PRO A 10 -19.60 17.76 15.81
N GLY A 11 -19.52 17.16 17.00
CA GLY A 11 -18.34 17.23 17.86
C GLY A 11 -17.03 17.02 17.09
N SER A 12 -16.03 17.85 17.40
CA SER A 12 -14.77 17.97 16.67
C SER A 12 -13.63 17.22 17.34
N ASP A 13 -12.66 16.84 16.51
CA ASP A 13 -11.30 16.55 16.95
C ASP A 13 -10.65 17.86 17.45
N SER A 14 -10.19 17.87 18.70
CA SER A 14 -9.55 19.03 19.33
C SER A 14 -8.33 19.56 18.56
N CYS A 15 -7.61 18.71 17.80
CA CYS A 15 -6.52 19.15 16.92
C CYS A 15 -7.00 20.14 15.84
N ILE A 16 -8.20 19.95 15.31
CA ILE A 16 -8.76 20.80 14.26
C ILE A 16 -9.06 22.18 14.82
N ASP A 17 -9.63 22.23 16.02
CA ASP A 17 -9.99 23.47 16.71
C ASP A 17 -8.75 24.25 17.15
N LEU A 18 -7.78 23.56 17.78
CA LEU A 18 -6.51 24.17 18.18
C LEU A 18 -5.76 24.73 16.97
N HIS A 19 -5.75 24.02 15.85
CA HIS A 19 -5.16 24.57 14.63
C HIS A 19 -5.96 25.77 14.11
N ALA A 20 -7.30 25.73 14.11
CA ALA A 20 -8.12 26.85 13.64
C ALA A 20 -7.92 28.11 14.49
N LEU A 21 -7.65 27.95 15.79
CA LEU A 21 -7.44 29.05 16.74
C LEU A 21 -6.00 29.57 16.74
N ALA A 22 -5.00 28.67 16.76
CA ALA A 22 -3.60 29.02 16.97
C ALA A 22 -2.73 28.91 15.70
N GLY A 23 -3.20 28.23 14.66
CA GLY A 23 -2.39 27.92 13.47
C GLY A 23 -1.32 26.83 13.69
N TRP A 24 -1.31 26.21 14.87
CA TRP A 24 -0.32 25.22 15.28
C TRP A 24 -0.49 23.87 14.55
N ILE A 25 0.59 23.09 14.43
CA ILE A 25 0.64 21.88 13.61
C ILE A 25 -0.05 20.71 14.34
N PRO A 26 -1.18 20.19 13.83
CA PRO A 26 -1.94 19.14 14.51
C PRO A 26 -1.30 17.75 14.34
N GLU A 27 -1.39 16.91 15.36
CA GLU A 27 -0.97 15.51 15.35
C GLU A 27 -1.88 14.68 16.27
N HIS A 28 -2.52 13.65 15.72
CA HIS A 28 -3.35 12.73 16.49
C HIS A 28 -2.64 11.39 16.67
N VAL A 29 -2.62 10.88 17.89
CA VAL A 29 -1.98 9.61 18.25
C VAL A 29 -2.98 8.69 18.94
N ASN A 30 -3.29 7.56 18.29
CA ASN A 30 -4.15 6.53 18.87
C ASN A 30 -3.38 5.69 19.90
N LEU A 31 -3.83 5.75 21.16
CA LEU A 31 -3.17 5.10 22.30
C LEU A 31 -3.42 3.60 22.39
N LYS A 32 -4.53 3.11 21.82
CA LYS A 32 -4.90 1.69 21.79
C LYS A 32 -4.19 0.90 20.69
N SER A 33 -3.45 1.58 19.80
CA SER A 33 -2.73 0.93 18.70
C SER A 33 -1.51 0.12 19.19
N SER A 34 -1.35 -1.10 18.66
CA SER A 34 -0.26 -2.04 18.99
C SER A 34 1.12 -1.55 18.52
N ASN A 35 1.18 -0.60 17.57
CA ASN A 35 2.40 -0.02 17.01
C ASN A 35 2.91 1.22 17.76
N SER A 36 2.31 1.60 18.90
CA SER A 36 2.68 2.82 19.63
C SER A 36 4.08 2.70 20.26
N GLN A 37 5.03 3.56 19.83
CA GLN A 37 6.34 3.71 20.47
C GLN A 37 6.21 4.51 21.77
N ARG A 38 5.64 3.87 22.79
CA ARG A 38 5.18 4.43 24.08
C ARG A 38 6.17 5.41 24.73
N GLU A 39 7.43 4.98 24.84
CA GLU A 39 8.50 5.75 25.49
C GLU A 39 8.90 6.99 24.68
N ARG A 40 8.97 6.85 23.36
CA ARG A 40 9.29 7.96 22.45
C ARG A 40 8.16 8.99 22.41
N LEU A 41 6.91 8.54 22.47
CA LEU A 41 5.75 9.42 22.55
C LEU A 41 5.78 10.24 23.84
N TRP A 42 5.97 9.59 25.00
CA TRP A 42 6.08 10.29 26.29
C TRP A 42 7.20 11.33 26.27
N ALA A 43 8.41 10.94 25.86
CA ALA A 43 9.55 11.85 25.80
C ALA A 43 9.27 13.09 24.93
N ARG A 44 8.61 12.91 23.77
CA ARG A 44 8.21 14.02 22.90
C ARG A 44 7.19 14.94 23.57
N MET A 45 6.14 14.37 24.14
CA MET A 45 5.07 15.14 24.79
C MET A 45 5.60 15.95 25.97
N ALA A 46 6.38 15.32 26.86
CA ALA A 46 6.97 15.97 28.01
C ALA A 46 7.92 17.10 27.57
N GLN A 47 8.83 16.82 26.62
CA GLN A 47 9.75 17.84 26.11
C GLN A 47 9.01 19.01 25.44
N GLY A 48 7.98 18.73 24.65
CA GLY A 48 7.15 19.73 23.99
C GLY A 48 6.41 20.61 25.01
N SER A 49 5.85 20.00 26.05
CA SER A 49 5.18 20.70 27.14
C SER A 49 6.16 21.59 27.92
N TYR A 50 7.34 21.07 28.28
CA TYR A 50 8.35 21.83 29.03
C TYR A 50 8.90 23.03 28.26
N ASN A 51 9.03 22.89 26.94
CA ASN A 51 9.49 23.98 26.07
C ASN A 51 8.37 24.97 25.73
N GLY A 52 7.12 24.71 26.13
CA GLY A 52 5.95 25.50 25.73
C GLY A 52 5.64 25.39 24.24
N SER A 53 6.19 24.40 23.55
CA SER A 53 6.10 24.22 22.10
C SER A 53 5.04 23.21 21.66
N CYS A 54 4.31 22.62 22.62
CA CYS A 54 3.24 21.66 22.34
C CYS A 54 2.09 21.85 23.32
N MET A 55 0.86 21.97 22.80
CA MET A 55 -0.38 21.84 23.58
C MET A 55 -0.89 20.40 23.46
N LEU A 56 -1.52 19.90 24.53
CA LEU A 56 -1.98 18.51 24.62
C LEU A 56 -3.43 18.43 25.10
N THR A 57 -4.19 17.56 24.45
CA THR A 57 -5.55 17.19 24.85
C THR A 57 -5.71 15.67 24.79
N LEU A 58 -6.57 15.12 25.64
CA LEU A 58 -6.86 13.68 25.73
C LEU A 58 -8.30 13.40 25.32
N GLY A 59 -8.51 12.42 24.46
CA GLY A 59 -9.84 12.04 23.97
C GLY A 59 -10.35 10.74 24.55
N THR A 60 -11.60 10.71 24.99
CA THR A 60 -12.34 9.48 25.32
C THR A 60 -13.10 8.96 24.10
N GLY A 61 -13.22 7.63 23.99
CA GLY A 61 -14.07 6.98 22.98
C GLY A 61 -15.57 7.03 23.32
N GLU A 62 -16.39 6.33 22.53
CA GLU A 62 -17.85 6.23 22.76
C GLU A 62 -18.22 5.59 24.10
N LYS A 63 -17.29 4.80 24.67
CA LYS A 63 -17.38 4.28 26.03
C LYS A 63 -16.30 4.97 26.84
N ALA A 64 -16.71 5.77 27.82
CA ALA A 64 -15.80 6.27 28.83
C ALA A 64 -15.71 5.27 29.98
N ASP A 65 -14.48 4.86 30.30
CA ASP A 65 -14.23 4.03 31.47
C ASP A 65 -14.25 4.91 32.73
N SER A 66 -14.89 4.42 33.79
CA SER A 66 -14.80 5.03 35.11
C SER A 66 -13.39 4.83 35.67
N LEU A 67 -12.76 5.91 36.13
CA LEU A 67 -11.44 5.83 36.75
C LEU A 67 -11.51 5.07 38.08
N PRO A 68 -10.51 4.24 38.43
CA PRO A 68 -10.44 3.56 39.72
C PRO A 68 -10.02 4.49 40.89
N LEU A 69 -9.77 5.77 40.60
CA LEU A 69 -9.55 6.82 41.59
C LEU A 69 -10.92 7.43 41.90
N ASP A 70 -11.38 7.26 43.13
CA ASP A 70 -12.72 7.62 43.61
C ASP A 70 -13.24 8.96 43.03
N ASP A 71 -14.47 8.92 42.47
CA ASP A 71 -15.34 10.03 42.03
C ASP A 71 -15.07 10.75 40.69
N ILE A 72 -14.14 10.32 39.83
CA ILE A 72 -13.94 10.95 38.50
C ILE A 72 -14.69 10.20 37.39
N ASN A 73 -15.80 10.80 36.92
CA ASN A 73 -16.59 10.28 35.80
C ASN A 73 -16.25 11.03 34.50
N LEU A 74 -15.49 10.38 33.62
CA LEU A 74 -15.19 10.93 32.30
C LEU A 74 -16.42 10.83 31.38
N LEU A 75 -16.63 11.87 30.57
CA LEU A 75 -17.66 11.92 29.56
C LEU A 75 -17.21 11.11 28.33
N PRO A 76 -18.10 10.31 27.73
CA PRO A 76 -17.81 9.64 26.46
C PRO A 76 -17.72 10.66 25.32
N ALA A 77 -16.91 10.34 24.30
CA ALA A 77 -16.68 11.17 23.12
C ALA A 77 -16.33 12.64 23.45
N HIS A 78 -15.46 12.83 24.45
CA HIS A 78 -15.08 14.15 24.96
C HIS A 78 -13.57 14.36 24.94
N CYS A 79 -13.13 15.62 24.87
CA CYS A 79 -11.73 16.00 24.92
C CYS A 79 -11.43 16.79 26.20
N TYR A 80 -10.36 16.40 26.90
CA TYR A 80 -9.89 17.02 28.13
C TYR A 80 -8.56 17.74 27.90
N ALA A 81 -8.40 18.92 28.47
CA ALA A 81 -7.16 19.68 28.36
C ALA A 81 -6.11 19.16 29.33
N VAL A 82 -4.88 18.97 28.87
CA VAL A 82 -3.74 18.69 29.73
C VAL A 82 -3.04 20.01 30.02
N ILE A 83 -2.98 20.38 31.30
CA ILE A 83 -2.43 21.68 31.73
C ILE A 83 -1.01 21.58 32.29
N ASP A 84 -0.57 20.37 32.66
CA ASP A 84 0.80 20.13 33.12
C ASP A 84 1.22 18.68 32.86
N VAL A 85 2.51 18.48 32.62
CA VAL A 85 3.14 17.17 32.38
C VAL A 85 4.34 17.05 33.30
N SER A 86 4.32 16.12 34.25
CA SER A 86 5.42 15.91 35.18
C SER A 86 6.12 14.57 34.89
N SER A 87 7.45 14.61 34.76
CA SER A 87 8.27 13.45 34.45
C SER A 87 9.42 13.38 35.45
N SER A 88 9.33 12.41 36.35
CA SER A 88 10.40 12.03 37.29
C SER A 88 10.93 10.63 36.94
N PRO A 89 12.11 10.21 37.46
CA PRO A 89 12.66 8.88 37.17
C PRO A 89 11.73 7.73 37.56
N GLU A 90 10.89 7.94 38.56
CA GLU A 90 10.01 6.92 39.14
C GLU A 90 8.54 7.11 38.78
N ASN A 91 8.13 8.30 38.28
CA ASN A 91 6.73 8.59 38.02
C ASN A 91 6.52 9.57 36.86
N ARG A 92 5.50 9.28 36.04
CA ARG A 92 5.09 10.03 34.84
C ARG A 92 3.64 10.39 34.99
N GLU A 93 3.33 11.66 35.16
CA GLU A 93 1.96 12.11 35.43
C GLU A 93 1.51 13.22 34.49
N LEU A 94 0.21 13.23 34.23
CA LEU A 94 -0.51 14.26 33.49
C LEU A 94 -1.49 14.93 34.44
N THR A 95 -1.49 16.27 34.46
CA THR A 95 -2.51 17.05 35.14
C THR A 95 -3.56 17.47 34.11
N ILE A 96 -4.78 17.00 34.33
CA ILE A 96 -5.90 17.12 33.38
C ILE A 96 -6.93 18.08 33.97
N LEU A 97 -7.40 18.99 33.13
CA LEU A 97 -8.47 19.93 33.43
C LEU A 97 -9.78 19.40 32.84
N ASP A 98 -10.74 19.14 33.72
CA ASP A 98 -12.15 19.01 33.36
C ASP A 98 -12.82 20.38 33.45
N SER A 99 -13.07 20.96 32.27
CA SER A 99 -13.77 22.23 32.15
C SER A 99 -15.29 22.12 32.33
N TRP A 100 -15.84 20.91 32.43
CA TRP A 100 -17.27 20.69 32.59
C TRP A 100 -17.69 20.89 34.05
N CYS A 101 -18.55 21.88 34.32
CA CYS A 101 -19.14 22.05 35.65
C CYS A 101 -20.30 21.05 35.81
N HIS A 102 -20.08 19.94 36.53
CA HIS A 102 -21.15 19.01 36.87
C HIS A 102 -22.17 19.66 37.82
N ALA A 103 -23.43 19.80 37.37
CA ALA A 103 -24.55 20.06 38.27
C ALA A 103 -24.92 18.76 38.97
N GLU A 104 -24.95 18.75 40.30
CA GLU A 104 -25.46 17.59 41.04
C GLU A 104 -26.99 17.59 41.02
N PRO A 105 -27.64 16.46 40.70
CA PRO A 105 -29.08 16.33 40.83
C PRO A 105 -29.41 16.19 42.32
N GLY A 106 -29.69 17.34 42.94
CA GLY A 106 -30.31 17.44 44.25
C GLY A 106 -29.33 17.65 45.38
N LEU A 107 -29.19 18.91 45.82
CA LEU A 107 -29.29 19.32 47.22
C LEU A 107 -29.41 20.86 47.27
N THR A 108 -30.40 21.29 48.05
CA THR A 108 -30.69 22.65 48.58
C THR A 108 -31.21 23.74 47.63
N ASN A 109 -32.48 24.10 47.85
CA ASN A 109 -33.00 25.45 47.65
C ASN A 109 -32.24 26.41 48.57
N ASP A 110 -31.18 27.04 48.07
CA ASP A 110 -30.65 28.25 48.69
C ASP A 110 -30.02 29.14 47.62
N ASP A 111 -30.36 30.43 47.62
CA ASP A 111 -30.00 31.43 46.61
C ASP A 111 -28.52 31.88 46.70
N THR A 112 -27.61 30.94 46.97
CA THR A 112 -26.16 31.16 46.87
C THR A 112 -25.62 30.31 45.73
N VAL A 113 -25.51 30.92 44.54
CA VAL A 113 -24.82 30.32 43.39
C VAL A 113 -23.33 30.24 43.72
N GLU A 114 -22.91 29.21 44.46
CA GLU A 114 -21.51 28.82 44.50
C GLU A 114 -21.13 28.32 43.10
N HIS A 115 -20.42 29.16 42.35
CA HIS A 115 -19.83 28.78 41.07
C HIS A 115 -18.86 27.59 41.30
N LYS A 116 -19.33 26.35 41.08
CA LYS A 116 -18.48 25.15 41.13
C LYS A 116 -17.33 25.30 40.13
N ARG A 117 -16.10 25.27 40.64
CA ARG A 117 -14.88 25.52 39.87
C ARG A 117 -14.55 24.33 38.95
N PRO A 118 -13.84 24.55 37.83
CA PRO A 118 -13.30 23.48 36.99
C PRO A 118 -12.52 22.48 37.84
N HIS A 119 -12.73 21.19 37.61
CA HIS A 119 -12.06 20.13 38.37
C HIS A 119 -10.72 19.82 37.70
N THR A 120 -9.66 19.68 38.50
CA THR A 120 -8.33 19.29 38.02
C THR A 120 -7.90 18.04 38.75
N PHE A 121 -7.46 17.04 38.00
CA PHE A 121 -7.01 15.77 38.55
C PHE A 121 -5.71 15.32 37.88
N LYS A 122 -4.98 14.43 38.56
CA LYS A 122 -3.71 13.88 38.07
C LYS A 122 -3.86 12.40 37.76
N LEU A 123 -3.30 11.97 36.64
CA LEU A 123 -3.23 10.56 36.27
C LEU A 123 -1.80 10.18 35.90
N SER A 124 -1.40 8.97 36.29
CA SER A 124 -0.19 8.39 35.74
C SER A 124 -0.36 8.14 34.25
N TRP A 125 0.75 8.20 33.50
CA TRP A 125 0.74 7.92 32.07
C TRP A 125 0.20 6.52 31.75
N ASP A 126 0.47 5.56 32.62
CA ASP A 126 -0.02 4.20 32.47
C ASP A 126 -1.55 4.12 32.57
N ILE A 127 -2.15 4.85 33.51
CA ILE A 127 -3.61 4.92 33.66
C ILE A 127 -4.22 5.69 32.49
N ALA A 128 -3.66 6.84 32.11
CA ALA A 128 -4.16 7.65 31.01
C ALA A 128 -4.25 6.84 29.69
N ARG A 129 -3.28 5.97 29.41
CA ARG A 129 -3.30 5.10 28.22
C ARG A 129 -4.42 4.06 28.21
N ASN A 130 -4.84 3.60 29.37
CA ASN A 130 -5.91 2.61 29.48
C ASN A 130 -7.28 3.27 29.35
N VAL A 131 -7.38 4.52 29.79
CA VAL A 131 -8.65 5.25 29.93
C VAL A 131 -8.99 6.08 28.69
N PHE A 132 -7.99 6.67 28.03
CA PHE A 132 -8.18 7.51 26.85
C PHE A 132 -7.87 6.75 25.55
N ASP A 133 -8.61 7.06 24.49
CA ASP A 133 -8.49 6.43 23.17
C ASP A 133 -7.38 7.07 22.34
N GLY A 134 -7.14 8.38 22.53
CA GLY A 134 -6.15 9.13 21.77
C GLY A 134 -5.60 10.33 22.54
N VAL A 135 -4.39 10.75 22.12
CA VAL A 135 -3.80 12.04 22.47
C VAL A 135 -3.77 12.90 21.23
N TYR A 136 -4.17 14.14 21.40
CA TYR A 136 -4.17 15.17 20.37
C TYR A 136 -3.08 16.18 20.75
N LEU A 137 -2.13 16.38 19.84
CA LEU A 137 -0.98 17.24 20.00
C LEU A 137 -1.08 18.39 19.01
N SER A 138 -0.81 19.59 19.48
CA SER A 138 -0.72 20.78 18.65
C SER A 138 0.67 21.38 18.85
N TRP A 139 1.49 21.42 17.81
CA TRP A 139 2.88 21.86 17.88
C TRP A 139 3.07 23.28 17.36
N ASP A 140 3.82 24.10 18.08
CA ASP A 140 4.19 25.42 17.62
C ASP A 140 5.05 25.33 16.35
N PRO A 141 4.65 25.92 15.21
CA PRO A 141 5.50 25.96 14.02
C PRO A 141 6.83 26.69 14.28
N GLY A 142 6.91 27.56 15.30
CA GLY A 142 8.12 28.25 15.72
C GLY A 142 9.28 27.35 16.18
N ILE A 143 9.05 26.04 16.35
CA ILE A 143 10.14 25.07 16.57
C ILE A 143 11.01 24.82 15.33
N PHE A 144 10.56 25.26 14.15
CA PHE A 144 11.26 25.08 12.88
C PHE A 144 11.89 26.38 12.39
N GLU A 145 13.15 26.30 11.93
CA GLU A 145 13.85 27.46 11.37
C GLU A 145 13.31 27.87 9.99
N TYR A 146 12.89 26.89 9.18
CA TYR A 146 12.41 27.11 7.82
C TYR A 146 10.96 26.63 7.67
N GLN A 147 10.15 27.49 7.07
CA GLN A 147 8.78 27.18 6.67
C GLN A 147 8.54 27.68 5.25
N ILE A 148 8.07 26.80 4.37
CA ILE A 148 7.63 27.17 3.02
C ILE A 148 6.24 26.62 2.74
N THR A 149 5.47 27.36 1.95
CA THR A 149 4.06 27.06 1.67
C THR A 149 3.83 27.07 0.16
N PHE A 150 3.03 26.12 -0.31
CA PHE A 150 2.52 26.07 -1.67
C PHE A 150 1.00 26.07 -1.65
N HIS A 151 0.39 26.88 -2.51
CA HIS A 151 -1.06 26.89 -2.72
C HIS A 151 -1.36 26.38 -4.13
N GLY A 152 -2.26 25.41 -4.22
CA GLY A 152 -2.65 24.81 -5.48
C GLY A 152 -4.15 24.60 -5.55
N THR A 153 -4.60 24.21 -6.74
CA THR A 153 -5.97 23.76 -6.96
C THR A 153 -5.89 22.42 -7.66
N TRP A 154 -6.55 21.43 -7.10
CA TRP A 154 -6.87 20.22 -7.83
C TRP A 154 -7.95 20.56 -8.84
N THR A 155 -7.62 20.54 -10.13
CA THR A 155 -8.58 20.67 -11.23
C THR A 155 -8.95 19.28 -11.73
N ALA A 156 -10.17 19.10 -12.26
CA ALA A 156 -10.63 17.85 -12.86
C ALA A 156 -9.80 17.52 -14.12
N GLY A 157 -8.66 16.87 -13.90
CA GLY A 157 -7.75 16.44 -14.95
C GLY A 157 -8.05 15.00 -15.37
N SER A 158 -8.85 14.82 -16.43
CA SER A 158 -8.94 13.64 -17.33
C SER A 158 -9.24 12.24 -16.75
N LEU A 159 -9.29 12.07 -15.42
CA LEU A 159 -9.56 10.79 -14.76
C LEU A 159 -10.95 10.76 -14.12
N SER A 160 -11.98 11.18 -14.86
CA SER A 160 -13.34 10.68 -14.58
C SER A 160 -13.40 9.25 -15.14
N LEU A 161 -13.13 8.25 -14.31
CA LEU A 161 -13.54 6.88 -14.64
C LEU A 161 -15.07 6.93 -14.72
N LYS A 162 -15.61 6.66 -15.91
CA LYS A 162 -17.00 6.98 -16.33
C LYS A 162 -18.12 6.30 -15.52
N GLU A 163 -17.79 5.62 -14.42
CA GLU A 163 -18.72 4.77 -13.67
C GLU A 163 -18.94 5.22 -12.21
N GLU A 164 -18.23 6.23 -11.70
CA GLU A 164 -18.42 6.74 -10.33
C GLU A 164 -18.55 8.29 -10.31
N ASP A 165 -19.46 8.83 -9.47
CA ASP A 165 -19.67 10.27 -9.23
C ASP A 165 -18.49 10.95 -8.50
N THR A 166 -17.37 10.24 -8.34
CA THR A 166 -16.16 10.68 -7.63
C THR A 166 -15.01 10.93 -8.60
N HIS A 167 -14.29 12.02 -8.37
CA HIS A 167 -13.10 12.42 -9.08
C HIS A 167 -11.88 12.17 -8.21
N SER A 168 -10.89 11.48 -8.76
CA SER A 168 -9.57 11.31 -8.15
C SER A 168 -8.56 12.16 -8.90
N CYS A 169 -7.86 13.04 -8.19
CA CYS A 169 -6.92 13.99 -8.77
C CYS A 169 -5.67 14.12 -7.90
N HIS A 170 -4.56 14.45 -8.57
CA HIS A 170 -3.23 14.39 -7.98
C HIS A 170 -2.43 15.62 -8.44
N PHE A 171 -1.68 16.20 -7.51
CA PHE A 171 -0.79 17.31 -7.78
C PHE A 171 0.62 16.96 -7.32
N ARG A 172 1.60 17.11 -8.21
CA ARG A 172 3.00 16.77 -7.95
C ARG A 172 3.79 18.01 -7.56
N LEU A 173 4.55 17.91 -6.49
CA LEU A 173 5.49 18.92 -6.01
C LEU A 173 6.87 18.29 -5.83
N GLN A 174 7.91 19.09 -5.98
CA GLN A 174 9.28 18.67 -5.71
C GLN A 174 9.91 19.66 -4.74
N LEU A 175 10.50 19.12 -3.68
CA LEU A 175 11.17 19.87 -2.63
C LEU A 175 12.66 19.58 -2.69
N ARG A 176 13.48 20.62 -2.78
CA ARG A 176 14.93 20.50 -2.60
C ARG A 176 15.25 20.60 -1.11
N THR A 177 16.01 19.64 -0.58
CA THR A 177 16.53 19.69 0.78
C THR A 177 17.97 20.22 0.76
N GLY A 178 18.32 21.06 1.73
CA GLY A 178 19.66 21.58 1.93
C GLY A 178 20.53 20.68 2.81
N ILE A 179 20.18 19.39 2.95
CA ILE A 179 20.86 18.47 3.86
C ILE A 179 22.27 18.21 3.34
N SER A 180 23.26 18.70 4.09
CA SER A 180 24.66 18.55 3.71
C SER A 180 25.15 17.12 3.99
N LYS A 181 25.98 16.56 3.10
CA LYS A 181 26.58 15.22 3.27
C LYS A 181 27.41 15.08 4.56
N GLY A 182 27.79 16.20 5.20
CA GLY A 182 28.58 16.26 6.42
C GLY A 182 27.79 16.35 7.74
N GLN A 183 26.48 16.60 7.72
CA GLN A 183 25.66 16.70 8.95
C GLN A 183 25.50 15.34 9.65
N ARG A 184 25.71 15.29 10.97
CA ARG A 184 25.48 14.10 11.82
C ARG A 184 24.02 14.05 12.28
N GLY A 185 23.25 13.08 11.77
CA GLY A 185 21.86 12.85 12.15
C GLY A 185 20.96 12.62 10.93
N ASP A 186 19.81 11.97 11.14
CA ASP A 186 18.66 12.07 10.24
C ASP A 186 17.89 13.36 10.61
N GLU A 187 17.31 14.05 9.64
CA GLU A 187 16.58 15.31 9.85
C GLU A 187 15.08 15.09 9.68
N ASP A 188 14.27 15.64 10.59
CA ASP A 188 12.81 15.53 10.48
C ASP A 188 12.24 16.69 9.66
N ILE A 189 11.60 16.35 8.55
CA ILE A 189 10.84 17.27 7.71
C ILE A 189 9.36 16.97 7.90
N TRP A 190 8.58 17.98 8.28
CA TRP A 190 7.15 17.84 8.49
C TRP A 190 6.41 18.44 7.32
N VAL A 191 5.51 17.67 6.72
CA VAL A 191 4.71 18.11 5.58
C VAL A 191 3.24 18.03 5.94
N GLN A 192 2.55 19.16 5.84
CA GLN A 192 1.14 19.27 6.14
C GLN A 192 0.36 19.61 4.87
N LEU A 193 -0.57 18.73 4.48
CA LEU A 193 -1.57 18.98 3.46
C LEU A 193 -2.87 19.45 4.12
N THR A 194 -3.41 20.57 3.64
CA THR A 194 -4.68 21.14 4.10
C THR A 194 -5.60 21.38 2.92
N ARG A 195 -6.79 20.79 2.94
CA ARG A 195 -7.85 21.08 1.96
C ARG A 195 -8.51 22.42 2.29
N HIS A 196 -8.83 23.21 1.26
CA HIS A 196 -9.67 24.39 1.44
C HIS A 196 -11.13 23.95 1.48
N VAL A 197 -11.81 24.23 2.57
CA VAL A 197 -13.21 23.86 2.76
C VAL A 197 -14.12 25.05 2.53
N THR A 198 -15.07 24.88 1.62
CA THR A 198 -16.14 25.86 1.35
C THR A 198 -17.42 25.54 2.11
N ASP A 199 -17.63 24.28 2.50
CA ASP A 199 -18.80 23.81 3.25
C ASP A 199 -18.42 22.63 4.14
N THR A 200 -18.58 22.80 5.44
CA THR A 200 -18.12 21.90 6.51
C THR A 200 -19.07 20.75 6.77
N ARG A 201 -20.27 20.76 6.16
CA ARG A 201 -21.22 19.63 6.20
C ARG A 201 -20.80 18.47 5.30
N ARG A 202 -19.70 18.63 4.55
CA ARG A 202 -19.19 17.65 3.58
C ARG A 202 -18.17 16.71 4.23
N THR A 203 -18.60 15.49 4.53
CA THR A 203 -17.78 14.47 5.21
C THR A 203 -17.27 13.36 4.28
N SER A 204 -17.69 13.34 3.01
CA SER A 204 -17.41 12.26 2.05
C SER A 204 -16.27 12.58 1.07
N GLU A 205 -15.25 13.32 1.50
CA GLU A 205 -14.15 13.77 0.65
C GLU A 205 -12.81 13.46 1.33
N TYR A 206 -11.89 12.84 0.59
CA TYR A 206 -10.62 12.36 1.12
C TYR A 206 -9.45 13.14 0.53
N ILE A 207 -8.41 13.33 1.35
CA ILE A 207 -7.12 13.85 0.90
C ILE A 207 -6.01 12.94 1.40
N SER A 208 -4.97 12.77 0.59
CA SER A 208 -3.77 12.05 1.01
C SER A 208 -2.52 12.77 0.52
N LEU A 209 -1.43 12.56 1.26
CA LEU A 209 -0.12 13.11 0.95
C LEU A 209 0.88 11.96 0.91
N LEU A 210 1.58 11.83 -0.22
CA LEU A 210 2.71 10.91 -0.37
C LEU A 210 4.00 11.73 -0.41
N VAL A 211 5.01 11.30 0.36
CA VAL A 211 6.35 11.89 0.37
C VAL A 211 7.38 10.79 0.14
N ASN A 212 8.11 10.89 -0.97
CA ASN A 212 9.16 9.94 -1.34
C ASN A 212 10.49 10.67 -1.48
N GLY A 213 11.54 10.14 -0.84
CA GLY A 213 12.93 10.56 -1.07
C GLY A 213 13.58 9.84 -2.24
N ASP A 214 14.88 10.09 -2.43
CA ASP A 214 15.70 9.51 -3.50
C ASP A 214 16.07 8.05 -3.19
N GLU A 215 16.18 7.67 -1.90
CA GLU A 215 16.38 6.26 -1.50
C GLU A 215 15.07 5.52 -1.18
N ASP A 216 14.90 4.35 -1.78
CA ASP A 216 13.74 3.44 -1.63
C ASP A 216 13.51 2.91 -0.20
N THR A 217 14.44 3.13 0.72
CA THR A 217 14.49 2.45 2.03
C THR A 217 13.68 3.14 3.13
N LYS A 218 13.35 4.42 2.99
CA LYS A 218 12.58 5.18 3.99
C LYS A 218 11.42 5.92 3.33
N ARG A 219 10.25 5.29 3.35
CA ARG A 219 8.98 5.93 2.96
C ARG A 219 8.11 6.07 4.19
N SER A 220 7.60 7.28 4.42
CA SER A 220 6.63 7.49 5.48
C SER A 220 5.36 6.70 5.15
N PRO A 221 4.74 6.00 6.13
CA PRO A 221 3.40 5.44 5.93
C PRO A 221 2.46 6.54 5.44
N THR A 222 1.62 6.23 4.46
CA THR A 222 0.41 7.02 4.21
C THR A 222 -0.48 6.84 5.42
N ASP A 223 -0.47 7.79 6.35
CA ASP A 223 -1.55 7.92 7.32
C ASP A 223 -2.80 8.34 6.54
N ILE A 224 -3.55 7.34 6.06
CA ILE A 224 -4.88 7.52 5.50
C ILE A 224 -5.78 7.71 6.70
N ASN A 225 -5.98 8.95 7.13
CA ASN A 225 -6.91 9.26 8.20
C ASN A 225 -8.26 9.63 7.56
N PRO A 226 -9.27 8.73 7.54
CA PRO A 226 -10.47 8.84 6.71
C PRO A 226 -11.45 9.96 7.12
N LEU A 227 -11.08 10.84 8.06
CA LEU A 227 -12.01 11.81 8.66
C LEU A 227 -11.48 13.25 8.77
N THR A 228 -10.37 13.62 8.13
CA THR A 228 -9.76 14.93 8.44
C THR A 228 -9.56 15.84 7.23
N LEU A 229 -9.99 17.10 7.39
CA LEU A 229 -9.69 18.25 6.52
C LEU A 229 -8.18 18.41 6.22
N LYS A 230 -7.32 17.71 6.96
CA LYS A 230 -5.87 17.89 7.01
C LYS A 230 -5.18 16.54 7.15
N ASN A 231 -4.14 16.33 6.37
CA ASN A 231 -3.27 15.18 6.47
C ASN A 231 -1.85 15.67 6.77
N LYS A 232 -1.26 15.23 7.88
CA LYS A 232 0.13 15.52 8.24
C LYS A 232 0.95 14.26 8.04
N VAL A 233 2.05 14.40 7.32
CA VAL A 233 3.06 13.36 7.17
C VAL A 233 4.36 13.87 7.79
N ARG A 234 4.92 13.09 8.72
CA ARG A 234 6.29 13.31 9.21
C ARG A 234 7.23 12.44 8.39
N TYR A 235 8.16 13.08 7.69
CA TYR A 235 9.18 12.41 6.90
C TYR A 235 10.55 12.62 7.55
N THR A 236 11.17 11.52 7.99
CA THR A 236 12.54 11.55 8.49
C THR A 236 13.49 11.43 7.30
N ALA A 237 13.99 12.57 6.84
CA ALA A 237 14.87 12.68 5.70
C ALA A 237 16.28 12.17 6.03
N SER A 238 16.79 11.31 5.17
CA SER A 238 18.17 10.84 5.23
C SER A 238 19.09 11.79 4.47
N ARG A 239 20.40 11.62 4.66
CA ARG A 239 21.43 12.38 3.92
C ARG A 239 21.37 12.20 2.40
N ALA A 240 20.79 11.10 1.93
CA ALA A 240 20.68 10.79 0.51
C ALA A 240 19.53 11.55 -0.16
N ASP A 241 18.55 12.04 0.61
CA ASP A 241 17.31 12.62 0.09
C ASP A 241 17.50 14.10 -0.24
N GLN A 242 18.21 14.38 -1.34
CA GLN A 242 18.45 15.75 -1.82
C GLN A 242 17.18 16.34 -2.43
N VAL A 243 16.33 15.49 -3.01
CA VAL A 243 15.02 15.87 -3.53
C VAL A 243 13.94 15.00 -2.91
N LEU A 244 12.88 15.63 -2.38
CA LEU A 244 11.66 14.93 -2.00
C LEU A 244 10.60 15.14 -3.09
N HIS A 245 9.97 14.05 -3.50
CA HIS A 245 8.82 14.02 -4.38
C HIS A 245 7.55 13.95 -3.54
N LEU A 246 6.74 15.00 -3.61
CA LEU A 246 5.48 15.11 -2.88
C LEU A 246 4.32 14.93 -3.86
N VAL A 247 3.32 14.14 -3.48
CA VAL A 247 2.07 14.03 -4.22
C VAL A 247 0.90 14.29 -3.29
N ALA A 248 0.19 15.39 -3.57
CA ALA A 248 -1.06 15.74 -2.90
C ALA A 248 -2.23 15.18 -3.71
N ALA A 249 -3.00 14.27 -3.14
CA ALA A 249 -4.14 13.63 -3.77
C ALA A 249 -5.46 14.10 -3.13
N TYR A 250 -6.50 14.18 -3.95
CA TYR A 250 -7.88 14.38 -3.53
C TYR A 250 -8.78 13.36 -4.20
N GLU A 251 -9.75 12.87 -3.44
CA GLU A 251 -10.85 12.06 -3.94
C GLU A 251 -12.18 12.62 -3.42
N GLY A 252 -13.06 13.00 -4.34
CA GLY A 252 -14.35 13.56 -3.99
C GLY A 252 -15.14 14.01 -5.23
N ARG A 253 -16.31 14.60 -5.04
CA ARG A 253 -17.27 14.87 -6.14
C ARG A 253 -16.99 16.15 -6.92
N LEU A 254 -16.08 17.00 -6.46
CA LEU A 254 -15.83 18.30 -7.07
C LEU A 254 -14.67 18.26 -8.05
N SER A 255 -14.81 19.06 -9.10
CA SER A 255 -13.78 19.24 -10.12
C SER A 255 -12.66 20.14 -9.65
N ASP A 256 -12.97 21.18 -8.88
CA ASP A 256 -12.02 22.23 -8.51
C ASP A 256 -11.99 22.42 -7.00
N VAL A 257 -10.91 21.96 -6.37
CA VAL A 257 -10.73 22.03 -4.92
C VAL A 257 -9.36 22.63 -4.60
N GLY A 258 -9.34 23.73 -3.87
CA GLY A 258 -8.12 24.38 -3.41
C GLY A 258 -7.43 23.59 -2.29
N PHE A 259 -6.10 23.66 -2.23
CA PHE A 259 -5.31 23.06 -1.17
C PHE A 259 -4.05 23.87 -0.86
N THR A 260 -3.50 23.61 0.33
CA THR A 260 -2.22 24.15 0.79
C THR A 260 -1.32 23.01 1.23
N VAL A 261 -0.07 23.01 0.76
CA VAL A 261 1.01 22.16 1.30
C VAL A 261 1.99 23.07 2.03
N THR A 262 2.18 22.84 3.33
CA THR A 262 3.16 23.54 4.15
C THR A 262 4.25 22.58 4.58
N VAL A 263 5.51 22.95 4.39
CA VAL A 263 6.68 22.17 4.79
C VAL A 263 7.42 22.91 5.89
N TYR A 264 7.74 22.21 6.97
CA TYR A 264 8.51 22.70 8.11
C TYR A 264 9.81 21.90 8.25
N SER A 265 10.94 22.59 8.42
CA SER A 265 12.26 21.95 8.55
C SER A 265 13.23 22.81 9.37
N ASN A 266 14.21 22.18 9.99
CA ASN A 266 15.39 22.84 10.57
C ASN A 266 16.57 22.92 9.60
N THR A 267 16.36 22.49 8.36
CA THR A 267 17.33 22.64 7.28
C THR A 267 16.73 23.51 6.19
N ASN A 268 17.60 24.20 5.45
CA ASN A 268 17.15 25.03 4.33
C ASN A 268 16.41 24.16 3.31
N ILE A 269 15.23 24.62 2.90
CA ILE A 269 14.34 23.93 1.96
C ILE A 269 13.81 24.92 0.94
N SER A 270 13.60 24.46 -0.30
CA SER A 270 13.02 25.29 -1.36
C SER A 270 12.20 24.46 -2.34
N TRP A 271 11.15 25.06 -2.89
CA TRP A 271 10.37 24.43 -3.95
C TRP A 271 11.18 24.41 -5.25
N ILE A 272 11.09 23.29 -5.98
CA ILE A 272 11.57 23.20 -7.35
C ILE A 272 10.40 23.62 -8.25
N GLU A 273 10.40 24.90 -8.66
CA GLU A 273 9.31 25.47 -9.47
C GLU A 273 9.35 24.96 -10.92
N GLU A 274 10.54 24.78 -11.48
CA GLU A 274 10.74 24.24 -12.82
C GLU A 274 10.98 22.73 -12.75
N ILE A 275 9.90 21.96 -12.61
CA ILE A 275 9.95 20.51 -12.84
C ILE A 275 10.14 20.31 -14.34
N PRO A 276 11.28 19.76 -14.82
CA PRO A 276 11.51 19.60 -16.25
C PRO A 276 10.40 18.73 -16.84
N LYS A 277 9.68 19.26 -17.83
CA LYS A 277 8.68 18.46 -18.55
C LYS A 277 9.37 17.26 -19.16
N ALA A 278 8.84 16.07 -18.91
CA ALA A 278 9.37 14.86 -19.51
C ALA A 278 9.31 14.96 -21.04
N LEU A 279 10.43 14.71 -21.71
CA LEU A 279 10.50 14.74 -23.17
C LEU A 279 9.62 13.68 -23.82
N TYR A 280 9.44 12.54 -23.13
CA TYR A 280 8.61 11.44 -23.58
C TYR A 280 7.58 11.12 -22.49
N SER A 281 6.31 11.03 -22.89
CA SER A 281 5.20 10.60 -22.04
C SER A 281 4.33 9.63 -22.82
N LYS A 282 3.88 8.57 -22.16
CA LYS A 282 2.93 7.62 -22.74
C LYS A 282 1.93 7.19 -21.68
N GLU A 283 0.66 7.32 -22.04
CA GLU A 283 -0.46 6.83 -21.24
C GLU A 283 -0.98 5.52 -21.81
N SER A 284 -1.39 4.61 -20.94
CA SER A 284 -2.04 3.35 -21.28
C SER A 284 -3.17 3.09 -20.29
N ASP A 285 -4.37 2.87 -20.80
CA ASP A 285 -5.47 2.38 -19.98
C ASP A 285 -5.29 0.88 -19.72
N GLY A 286 -5.76 0.43 -18.56
CA GLY A 286 -5.74 -0.95 -18.12
C GLY A 286 -6.92 -1.27 -17.21
N ALA A 287 -7.15 -2.56 -16.97
CA ALA A 287 -8.20 -3.00 -16.06
C ALA A 287 -7.81 -4.28 -15.32
N PHE A 288 -8.21 -4.34 -14.07
CA PHE A 288 -8.31 -5.55 -13.26
C PHE A 288 -9.67 -6.19 -13.51
N SER A 289 -9.64 -7.35 -14.14
CA SER A 289 -10.80 -8.15 -14.54
C SER A 289 -10.71 -9.52 -13.87
N SER A 290 -11.70 -10.38 -14.11
CA SER A 290 -11.65 -11.79 -13.70
C SER A 290 -10.41 -12.54 -14.19
N LYS A 291 -9.73 -12.06 -15.24
CA LYS A 291 -8.51 -12.65 -15.79
C LYS A 291 -7.23 -11.93 -15.40
N THR A 292 -7.32 -10.75 -14.80
CA THR A 292 -6.15 -9.89 -14.56
C THR A 292 -6.02 -9.38 -13.13
N ALA A 293 -6.97 -9.68 -12.25
CA ALA A 293 -6.92 -9.31 -10.83
C ALA A 293 -6.13 -10.36 -10.02
N GLY A 294 -4.81 -10.36 -10.19
CA GLY A 294 -3.90 -11.38 -9.64
C GLY A 294 -3.50 -11.22 -8.17
N GLY A 295 -3.71 -10.04 -7.59
CA GLY A 295 -3.32 -9.72 -6.21
C GLY A 295 -1.83 -9.44 -6.05
N HIS A 296 -1.32 -9.39 -4.82
CA HIS A 296 0.08 -9.12 -4.52
C HIS A 296 1.01 -10.31 -4.83
N HIS A 297 2.33 -10.08 -4.82
CA HIS A 297 3.38 -11.06 -5.22
C HIS A 297 3.43 -12.36 -4.40
N GLY A 298 2.76 -12.42 -3.25
CA GLY A 298 2.62 -13.64 -2.45
C GLY A 298 1.43 -14.51 -2.87
N ASN A 299 0.64 -14.06 -3.85
CA ASN A 299 -0.47 -14.84 -4.38
C ASN A 299 -0.04 -15.69 -5.59
N PRO A 300 -0.57 -16.92 -5.70
CA PRO A 300 -0.30 -17.80 -6.84
C PRO A 300 -0.86 -17.27 -8.16
N THR A 301 -1.71 -16.25 -8.13
CA THR A 301 -2.29 -15.56 -9.29
C THR A 301 -1.57 -14.27 -9.66
N PHE A 302 -0.46 -13.92 -8.99
CA PHE A 302 0.25 -12.66 -9.22
C PHE A 302 0.66 -12.46 -10.69
N MET A 303 1.02 -13.54 -11.38
CA MET A 303 1.38 -13.51 -12.80
C MET A 303 0.25 -13.04 -13.72
N ASP A 304 -1.00 -13.13 -13.28
CA ASP A 304 -2.17 -12.76 -14.09
C ASP A 304 -2.34 -11.24 -14.16
N ASN A 305 -1.69 -10.50 -13.25
CA ASN A 305 -1.72 -9.04 -13.24
C ASN A 305 -1.33 -8.44 -14.61
N PRO A 306 -1.84 -7.25 -14.95
CA PRO A 306 -1.40 -6.51 -16.14
C PRO A 306 0.11 -6.23 -16.06
N GLN A 307 0.82 -6.62 -17.11
CA GLN A 307 2.25 -6.42 -17.23
C GLN A 307 2.56 -5.72 -18.56
N TYR A 308 3.56 -4.85 -18.55
CA TYR A 308 3.96 -4.06 -19.71
C TYR A 308 5.47 -4.15 -19.86
N HIS A 309 5.92 -4.38 -21.09
CA HIS A 309 7.32 -4.29 -21.46
C HIS A 309 7.67 -2.82 -21.65
N LEU A 310 8.51 -2.31 -20.76
CA LEU A 310 9.10 -0.98 -20.81
C LEU A 310 10.53 -1.10 -21.34
N ARG A 311 10.76 -0.61 -22.55
CA ARG A 311 12.08 -0.57 -23.18
C ARG A 311 12.59 0.85 -23.22
N ILE A 312 13.75 1.09 -22.61
CA ILE A 312 14.34 2.42 -22.55
C ILE A 312 15.58 2.47 -23.43
N HIS A 313 15.61 3.41 -24.38
CA HIS A 313 16.68 3.52 -25.35
C HIS A 313 17.81 4.44 -24.86
N PRO A 314 19.08 4.19 -25.27
CA PRO A 314 20.20 5.02 -24.88
C PRO A 314 20.17 6.42 -25.52
N ARG A 315 20.55 7.42 -24.72
CA ARG A 315 21.08 8.73 -25.14
C ARG A 315 21.94 9.30 -24.01
N GLU A 316 22.88 10.18 -24.33
CA GLU A 316 23.76 10.83 -23.35
C GLU A 316 22.94 11.60 -22.28
N SER A 317 22.95 11.07 -21.06
CA SER A 317 22.46 11.64 -19.78
C SER A 317 20.95 11.56 -19.41
N SER A 318 20.76 11.10 -18.15
CA SER A 318 19.81 11.54 -17.11
C SER A 318 18.37 10.97 -17.00
N HIS A 319 17.70 11.42 -15.92
CA HIS A 319 16.75 10.78 -14.98
C HIS A 319 15.39 10.27 -15.53
N LYS A 320 14.72 9.35 -14.82
CA LYS A 320 13.45 8.69 -15.28
C LYS A 320 12.37 8.59 -14.19
N SER A 321 11.09 8.66 -14.57
CA SER A 321 9.98 8.66 -13.58
C SER A 321 8.74 7.93 -14.07
N VAL A 322 8.26 6.95 -13.31
CA VAL A 322 7.08 6.16 -13.69
C VAL A 322 5.91 6.44 -12.74
N SER A 323 4.74 6.76 -13.27
CA SER A 323 3.56 7.07 -12.48
C SER A 323 2.34 6.26 -12.93
N ALA A 324 1.43 5.90 -12.03
CA ALA A 324 0.12 5.41 -12.43
C ALA A 324 -0.95 5.82 -11.42
N ALA A 325 -2.18 5.97 -11.89
CA ALA A 325 -3.31 6.31 -11.04
C ALA A 325 -4.40 5.23 -11.17
N ASN A 326 -5.06 4.91 -10.06
CA ASN A 326 -6.12 3.90 -9.98
C ASN A 326 -6.99 4.14 -8.73
N SER A 327 -8.32 3.98 -8.80
CA SER A 327 -9.24 4.16 -7.67
C SER A 327 -9.14 3.09 -6.56
N LYS A 328 -8.27 2.07 -6.66
CA LYS A 328 -8.12 0.98 -5.67
C LYS A 328 -6.72 0.88 -5.07
N ALA A 329 -6.58 0.13 -3.97
CA ALA A 329 -5.29 -0.19 -3.36
C ALA A 329 -4.36 -0.84 -4.39
N PHE A 330 -3.37 -0.09 -4.85
CA PHE A 330 -2.64 -0.38 -6.06
C PHE A 330 -1.13 -0.21 -5.85
N ASN A 331 -0.36 -1.02 -6.57
CA ASN A 331 1.08 -1.01 -6.56
C ASN A 331 1.62 -1.10 -7.99
N ILE A 332 2.70 -0.35 -8.25
CA ILE A 332 3.53 -0.46 -9.45
C ILE A 332 4.86 -1.03 -9.04
N SER A 333 5.26 -2.11 -9.68
CA SER A 333 6.60 -2.66 -9.57
C SER A 333 7.27 -2.66 -10.94
N LEU A 334 8.53 -2.22 -11.00
CA LEU A 334 9.39 -2.37 -12.16
C LEU A 334 10.44 -3.42 -11.87
N VAL A 335 10.55 -4.40 -12.76
CA VAL A 335 11.47 -5.53 -12.63
C VAL A 335 12.41 -5.53 -13.82
N TRP A 336 13.70 -5.75 -13.57
CA TRP A 336 14.69 -5.99 -14.63
C TRP A 336 14.35 -7.29 -15.35
N SER A 337 14.07 -7.20 -16.66
CA SER A 337 13.66 -8.37 -17.44
C SER A 337 14.02 -8.20 -18.91
N LYS A 338 13.86 -9.25 -19.72
CA LYS A 338 13.95 -9.14 -21.19
C LYS A 338 12.62 -8.73 -21.86
N GLY A 339 11.73 -8.08 -21.11
CA GLY A 339 10.36 -7.80 -21.55
C GLY A 339 9.42 -9.01 -21.47
N GLU A 340 9.81 -10.04 -20.72
CA GLU A 340 9.03 -11.26 -20.55
C GLU A 340 8.04 -11.13 -19.38
N ARG A 341 6.98 -11.96 -19.41
CA ARG A 341 6.00 -12.02 -18.33
C ARG A 341 6.66 -12.61 -17.08
N ILE A 342 6.63 -11.84 -16.00
CA ILE A 342 7.14 -12.24 -14.69
C ILE A 342 6.07 -13.08 -13.98
N THR A 343 6.45 -14.28 -13.56
CA THR A 343 5.58 -15.15 -12.76
C THR A 343 5.85 -15.03 -11.27
N GLU A 344 7.09 -14.72 -10.90
CA GLU A 344 7.55 -14.66 -9.53
C GLU A 344 8.48 -13.46 -9.35
N MET A 345 8.33 -12.76 -8.23
CA MET A 345 9.13 -11.57 -7.93
C MET A 345 10.37 -11.97 -7.13
N GLY A 346 11.52 -12.02 -7.77
CA GLY A 346 12.81 -12.13 -7.09
C GLY A 346 13.22 -10.80 -6.44
N HIS A 347 13.77 -10.84 -5.22
CA HIS A 347 14.24 -9.62 -4.51
C HIS A 347 15.36 -8.89 -5.28
N ASN A 348 16.20 -9.62 -6.01
CA ASN A 348 17.34 -9.06 -6.75
C ASN A 348 16.97 -8.48 -8.12
N GLU A 349 15.73 -8.68 -8.58
CA GLU A 349 15.28 -8.25 -9.90
C GLU A 349 14.45 -6.96 -9.84
N LEU A 350 14.08 -6.50 -8.64
CA LEU A 350 13.26 -5.30 -8.45
C LEU A 350 14.06 -4.03 -8.75
N ALA A 351 13.71 -3.37 -9.86
CA ALA A 351 14.32 -2.12 -10.30
C ALA A 351 13.75 -0.90 -9.58
N ALA A 352 12.44 -0.90 -9.31
CA ALA A 352 11.74 0.16 -8.58
C ALA A 352 10.36 -0.34 -8.09
N ASN A 353 9.83 0.24 -7.02
CA ASN A 353 8.50 -0.11 -6.49
C ASN A 353 7.77 1.15 -6.01
N SER A 354 6.44 1.25 -6.17
CA SER A 354 5.64 2.36 -5.63
C SER A 354 5.41 2.31 -4.12
N GLY A 355 5.85 1.26 -3.43
CA GLY A 355 5.85 1.12 -1.98
C GLY A 355 4.70 0.25 -1.47
N PRO A 356 4.21 0.47 -0.23
CA PRO A 356 2.99 -0.18 0.24
C PRO A 356 1.82 0.03 -0.75
N TYR A 357 0.87 -0.89 -0.76
CA TYR A 357 -0.33 -0.76 -1.58
C TYR A 357 -1.16 0.43 -1.07
N GLY A 358 -1.29 1.46 -1.90
CA GLY A 358 -2.01 2.70 -1.58
C GLY A 358 -3.28 2.85 -2.41
N PHE A 359 -4.33 3.42 -1.84
CA PHE A 359 -5.58 3.70 -2.56
C PHE A 359 -5.45 4.96 -3.44
N GLY A 360 -6.10 4.97 -4.61
CA GLY A 360 -6.23 6.17 -5.48
C GLY A 360 -5.03 6.43 -6.41
N TYR A 361 -3.81 6.16 -5.93
CA TYR A 361 -2.60 6.56 -6.63
C TYR A 361 -1.38 5.70 -6.29
N ALA A 362 -0.54 5.43 -7.29
CA ALA A 362 0.78 4.87 -7.05
C ALA A 362 1.84 5.55 -7.92
N HIS A 363 2.96 5.93 -7.33
CA HIS A 363 3.99 6.66 -8.04
C HIS A 363 5.38 6.23 -7.64
N VAL A 364 6.26 6.13 -8.63
CA VAL A 364 7.65 5.73 -8.44
C VAL A 364 8.56 6.50 -9.40
N THR A 365 9.34 7.42 -8.86
CA THR A 365 10.43 8.07 -9.62
C THR A 365 11.71 7.32 -9.36
N ARG A 366 12.46 6.95 -10.41
CA ARG A 366 13.77 6.32 -10.23
C ARG A 366 14.65 6.43 -11.46
N ASP A 367 15.93 6.66 -11.23
CA ASP A 367 16.96 6.60 -12.26
C ASP A 367 17.24 5.17 -12.67
N LEU A 368 16.57 4.76 -13.74
CA LEU A 368 16.78 3.46 -14.34
C LEU A 368 17.85 3.56 -15.42
N PRO A 369 18.82 2.64 -15.46
CA PRO A 369 19.72 2.53 -16.60
C PRO A 369 18.97 2.23 -17.91
N VAL A 370 19.71 2.22 -19.01
CA VAL A 370 19.18 1.80 -20.31
C VAL A 370 18.96 0.29 -20.28
N GLY A 371 17.82 -0.17 -20.78
CA GLY A 371 17.48 -1.59 -20.73
C GLY A 371 16.00 -1.87 -20.90
N ASP A 372 15.68 -3.14 -20.72
CA ASP A 372 14.34 -3.70 -20.77
C ASP A 372 13.86 -3.99 -19.34
N TYR A 373 12.59 -3.67 -19.11
CA TYR A 373 11.94 -3.83 -17.82
C TYR A 373 10.53 -4.38 -18.01
N THR A 374 10.04 -5.12 -17.02
CA THR A 374 8.62 -5.45 -16.90
C THR A 374 8.00 -4.58 -15.82
N LEU A 375 7.05 -3.75 -16.23
CA LEU A 375 6.21 -2.95 -15.36
C LEU A 375 4.96 -3.76 -15.01
N ILE A 376 4.72 -3.97 -13.73
CA ILE A 376 3.62 -4.77 -13.19
C ILE A 376 2.71 -3.86 -12.39
N ALA A 377 1.43 -3.87 -12.74
CA ALA A 377 0.36 -3.18 -12.04
C ALA A 377 -0.42 -4.21 -11.22
N SER A 378 -0.49 -4.08 -9.90
CA SER A 378 -1.15 -5.08 -9.03
C SER A 378 -2.03 -4.45 -7.95
N THR A 379 -3.07 -5.18 -7.55
CA THR A 379 -3.87 -4.90 -6.35
C THR A 379 -3.35 -5.67 -5.15
N PHE A 380 -3.74 -5.29 -3.93
CA PHE A 380 -3.31 -6.03 -2.74
C PHE A 380 -3.92 -7.43 -2.73
N GLU A 381 -5.24 -7.51 -2.68
CA GLU A 381 -5.95 -8.80 -2.76
C GLU A 381 -6.26 -9.19 -4.22
N PRO A 382 -6.31 -10.49 -4.54
CA PRO A 382 -6.79 -10.97 -5.82
C PRO A 382 -8.29 -10.66 -5.99
N GLN A 383 -8.79 -10.70 -7.22
CA GLN A 383 -10.20 -10.46 -7.57
C GLN A 383 -10.72 -9.04 -7.23
N GLN A 384 -9.83 -8.08 -6.97
CA GLN A 384 -10.19 -6.67 -6.91
C GLN A 384 -10.31 -6.11 -8.34
N PHE A 385 -11.54 -5.99 -8.84
CA PHE A 385 -11.80 -5.49 -10.20
C PHE A 385 -11.80 -3.97 -10.27
N GLY A 386 -11.38 -3.37 -11.38
CA GLY A 386 -11.40 -1.92 -11.55
C GLY A 386 -10.54 -1.47 -12.72
N SER A 387 -10.81 -0.28 -13.25
CA SER A 387 -10.01 0.32 -14.33
C SER A 387 -8.90 1.21 -13.74
N PHE A 388 -7.79 1.31 -14.45
CA PHE A 388 -6.66 2.18 -14.07
C PHE A 388 -6.03 2.82 -15.30
N ARG A 389 -5.29 3.91 -15.08
CA ARG A 389 -4.47 4.55 -16.12
C ARG A 389 -3.02 4.60 -15.69
N LEU A 390 -2.17 4.01 -16.53
CA LEU A 390 -0.72 4.01 -16.38
C LEU A 390 -0.13 5.17 -17.19
N ARG A 391 0.75 5.98 -16.57
CA ARG A 391 1.44 7.10 -17.21
C ARG A 391 2.95 7.02 -16.99
N VAL A 392 3.67 6.62 -18.02
CA VAL A 392 5.13 6.52 -17.98
C VAL A 392 5.73 7.81 -18.53
N GLU A 393 6.67 8.41 -17.79
CA GLU A 393 7.37 9.64 -18.18
C GLU A 393 8.89 9.41 -18.17
N SER A 394 9.60 9.96 -19.15
CA SER A 394 11.04 9.77 -19.24
C SER A 394 11.71 10.88 -20.03
N GLN A 395 12.93 11.23 -19.65
CA GLN A 395 13.79 12.10 -20.45
C GLN A 395 14.40 11.36 -21.65
N LEU A 396 14.53 10.02 -21.55
CA LEU A 396 14.93 9.17 -22.67
C LEU A 396 13.73 8.64 -23.44
N ARG A 397 13.91 8.42 -24.74
CA ARG A 397 12.91 7.72 -25.57
C ARG A 397 12.68 6.33 -24.99
N PHE A 398 11.42 5.94 -24.89
CA PHE A 398 11.03 4.61 -24.46
C PHE A 398 9.85 4.07 -25.27
N GLU A 399 9.67 2.76 -25.18
CA GLU A 399 8.51 2.04 -25.70
C GLU A 399 7.82 1.34 -24.53
N LEU A 400 6.49 1.40 -24.51
CA LEU A 400 5.65 0.70 -23.54
C LEU A 400 4.66 -0.17 -24.32
N THR A 401 4.74 -1.49 -24.15
CA THR A 401 3.85 -2.43 -24.83
C THR A 401 3.24 -3.41 -23.82
N PRO A 402 1.94 -3.73 -23.90
CA PRO A 402 1.34 -4.72 -23.00
C PRO A 402 1.92 -6.11 -23.28
N ILE A 403 2.32 -6.82 -22.23
CA ILE A 403 2.75 -8.20 -22.33
C ILE A 403 1.49 -9.08 -22.34
N PRO A 404 1.26 -9.92 -23.35
CA PRO A 404 0.08 -10.77 -23.42
C PRO A 404 -0.07 -11.68 -22.19
N GLN A 405 -1.32 -12.03 -21.86
CA GLN A 405 -1.60 -13.03 -20.83
C GLN A 405 -1.03 -14.40 -21.20
N GLU A 406 -0.74 -15.22 -20.20
CA GLU A 406 -0.30 -16.58 -20.47
C GLU A 406 -1.38 -17.36 -21.22
N GLY A 407 -1.01 -17.94 -22.38
CA GLY A 407 -1.98 -18.58 -23.27
C GLY A 407 -2.90 -17.62 -24.01
N ALA A 408 -2.55 -16.33 -24.13
CA ALA A 408 -3.30 -15.39 -24.96
C ALA A 408 -3.45 -15.92 -26.40
N GLY A 409 -4.69 -15.96 -26.90
CA GLY A 409 -5.01 -16.51 -28.21
C GLY A 409 -5.06 -18.05 -28.27
N MET A 410 -4.96 -18.74 -27.14
CA MET A 410 -5.05 -20.20 -27.03
C MET A 410 -6.33 -20.62 -26.31
N PHE A 411 -6.75 -21.87 -26.52
CA PHE A 411 -7.77 -22.54 -25.71
C PHE A 411 -7.17 -22.94 -24.37
N ASP A 412 -7.85 -22.59 -23.28
CA ASP A 412 -7.50 -23.02 -21.94
C ASP A 412 -8.42 -24.13 -21.43
N LYS A 413 -7.83 -25.16 -20.80
CA LYS A 413 -8.58 -26.19 -20.07
C LYS A 413 -7.95 -26.39 -18.70
N VAL A 414 -8.76 -26.24 -17.66
CA VAL A 414 -8.34 -26.45 -16.27
C VAL A 414 -8.75 -27.84 -15.80
N VAL A 415 -7.79 -28.60 -15.26
CA VAL A 415 -8.01 -29.92 -14.66
C VAL A 415 -7.53 -29.90 -13.22
N ARG A 416 -8.36 -30.36 -12.28
CA ARG A 416 -7.99 -30.48 -10.86
C ARG A 416 -7.59 -31.91 -10.53
N GLY A 417 -6.61 -32.07 -9.67
CA GLY A 417 -6.08 -33.36 -9.24
C GLY A 417 -5.48 -33.30 -7.84
N ALA A 418 -5.03 -34.44 -7.35
CA ALA A 418 -4.28 -34.53 -6.09
C ALA A 418 -3.29 -35.68 -6.12
N TRP A 419 -2.15 -35.51 -5.44
CA TRP A 419 -1.29 -36.61 -5.05
C TRP A 419 -1.87 -37.26 -3.79
N THR A 420 -2.25 -38.53 -3.87
CA THR A 420 -2.80 -39.35 -2.78
C THR A 420 -1.73 -40.32 -2.27
N ALA A 421 -2.03 -41.12 -1.24
CA ALA A 421 -1.09 -42.11 -0.72
C ALA A 421 -0.58 -43.09 -1.80
N GLU A 422 -1.44 -43.38 -2.79
CA GLU A 422 -1.14 -44.24 -3.93
C GLU A 422 -0.36 -43.49 -5.00
N THR A 423 -0.71 -42.23 -5.27
CA THR A 423 -0.23 -41.47 -6.43
C THR A 423 0.90 -40.49 -6.11
N ALA A 424 1.31 -40.33 -4.86
CA ALA A 424 2.45 -39.49 -4.47
C ALA A 424 3.80 -40.17 -4.76
N GLY A 425 4.12 -40.29 -6.06
CA GLY A 425 5.26 -41.03 -6.57
C GLY A 425 6.63 -40.35 -6.41
N GLY A 426 6.67 -39.04 -6.17
CA GLY A 426 7.92 -38.26 -6.09
C GLY A 426 8.51 -37.97 -7.47
N GLY A 427 9.78 -37.53 -7.52
CA GLY A 427 10.45 -37.17 -8.78
C GLY A 427 11.03 -38.36 -9.56
N PRO A 428 11.61 -38.16 -10.76
CA PRO A 428 12.07 -39.23 -11.65
C PRO A 428 13.08 -40.21 -11.06
N SER A 429 13.82 -39.79 -10.03
CA SER A 429 14.76 -40.64 -9.27
C SER A 429 14.06 -41.60 -8.30
N SER A 430 12.78 -41.38 -8.00
CA SER A 430 11.96 -42.26 -7.16
C SER A 430 11.52 -43.50 -7.94
N SER A 431 11.62 -44.67 -7.31
CA SER A 431 11.08 -45.93 -7.85
C SER A 431 9.57 -45.90 -8.03
N ARG A 432 8.88 -44.93 -7.41
CA ARG A 432 7.42 -44.75 -7.50
C ARG A 432 6.99 -43.68 -8.52
N TYR A 433 7.91 -43.13 -9.33
CA TYR A 433 7.56 -42.05 -10.27
C TYR A 433 6.38 -42.37 -11.20
N THR A 434 6.26 -43.64 -11.62
CA THR A 434 5.19 -44.13 -12.50
C THR A 434 3.81 -44.14 -11.84
N THR A 435 3.73 -44.03 -10.51
CA THR A 435 2.47 -43.94 -9.78
C THR A 435 1.92 -42.52 -9.72
N ASN A 436 2.70 -41.50 -10.13
CA ASN A 436 2.20 -40.12 -10.22
C ASN A 436 0.94 -40.02 -11.10
N PRO A 437 0.03 -39.07 -10.80
CA PRO A 437 -1.13 -38.80 -11.66
C PRO A 437 -0.70 -38.57 -13.10
N ARG A 438 -1.49 -39.08 -14.04
CA ARG A 438 -1.23 -38.97 -15.48
C ARG A 438 -2.45 -38.43 -16.19
N TYR A 439 -2.23 -37.50 -17.10
CA TYR A 439 -3.29 -36.92 -17.94
C TYR A 439 -2.94 -37.14 -19.40
N GLU A 440 -3.81 -37.85 -20.11
CA GLU A 440 -3.70 -38.09 -21.53
C GLU A 440 -4.19 -36.86 -22.29
N VAL A 441 -3.37 -36.38 -23.22
CA VAL A 441 -3.66 -35.29 -24.14
C VAL A 441 -3.64 -35.87 -25.55
N GLN A 442 -4.82 -35.97 -26.16
CA GLN A 442 -4.96 -36.39 -27.54
C GLN A 442 -4.88 -35.17 -28.46
N VAL A 443 -3.90 -35.19 -29.35
CA VAL A 443 -3.59 -34.12 -30.30
C VAL A 443 -3.93 -34.64 -31.71
N ASP A 444 -4.98 -34.11 -32.32
CA ASP A 444 -5.45 -34.55 -33.66
C ASP A 444 -4.75 -33.80 -34.81
N THR A 445 -4.31 -32.56 -34.55
CA THR A 445 -3.62 -31.68 -35.52
C THR A 445 -2.37 -31.09 -34.87
N ALA A 446 -1.42 -30.55 -35.64
CA ALA A 446 -0.24 -29.93 -35.03
C ALA A 446 -0.65 -28.76 -34.11
N THR A 447 -0.24 -28.81 -32.84
CA THR A 447 -0.73 -27.90 -31.79
C THR A 447 0.42 -27.37 -30.97
N GLN A 448 0.43 -26.06 -30.69
CA GLN A 448 1.30 -25.50 -29.66
C GLN A 448 0.67 -25.74 -28.29
N LEU A 449 1.38 -26.41 -27.38
CA LEU A 449 0.93 -26.72 -26.04
C LEU A 449 1.86 -26.08 -25.00
N LYS A 450 1.24 -25.49 -23.97
CA LYS A 450 1.90 -25.08 -22.73
C LYS A 450 1.09 -25.58 -21.55
N VAL A 451 1.76 -26.10 -20.53
CA VAL A 451 1.09 -26.64 -19.33
C VAL A 451 1.63 -25.96 -18.09
N ARG A 452 0.74 -25.41 -17.27
CA ARG A 452 1.06 -24.87 -15.95
C ARG A 452 0.52 -25.80 -14.86
N LEU A 453 1.31 -26.03 -13.83
CA LEU A 453 0.95 -26.75 -12.61
C LEU A 453 0.98 -25.78 -11.42
N GLN A 454 -0.12 -25.70 -10.69
CA GLN A 454 -0.23 -24.89 -9.46
C GLN A 454 -0.79 -25.71 -8.32
N LEU A 455 -0.26 -25.52 -7.12
CA LEU A 455 -0.83 -26.05 -5.90
C LEU A 455 -2.10 -25.27 -5.53
N LEU A 456 -3.10 -25.96 -4.96
CA LEU A 456 -4.26 -25.27 -4.39
C LEU A 456 -3.96 -24.68 -3.01
N GLU A 457 -3.03 -25.30 -2.29
CA GLU A 457 -2.48 -24.83 -1.02
C GLU A 457 -0.97 -24.66 -1.17
N THR A 458 -0.48 -23.43 -1.05
CA THR A 458 0.95 -23.09 -1.20
C THR A 458 1.73 -23.24 0.10
N VAL A 459 1.04 -23.47 1.22
CA VAL A 459 1.63 -23.62 2.55
C VAL A 459 1.31 -25.01 3.12
N PRO A 460 2.32 -25.76 3.62
CA PRO A 460 3.76 -25.49 3.51
C PRO A 460 4.29 -25.60 2.07
N PRO A 461 5.39 -24.89 1.73
CA PRO A 461 5.99 -24.92 0.39
C PRO A 461 6.32 -26.33 -0.07
N ALA A 462 6.15 -26.59 -1.36
CA ALA A 462 6.40 -27.89 -1.96
C ALA A 462 6.97 -27.75 -3.37
N SER A 463 8.14 -28.34 -3.60
CA SER A 463 8.77 -28.31 -4.91
C SER A 463 8.06 -29.25 -5.87
N VAL A 464 7.55 -28.70 -6.97
CA VAL A 464 6.76 -29.40 -7.98
C VAL A 464 7.41 -29.32 -9.36
N ASN A 465 7.05 -30.26 -10.23
CA ASN A 465 7.44 -30.30 -11.63
C ASN A 465 6.29 -30.86 -12.48
N VAL A 466 6.17 -30.38 -13.72
CA VAL A 466 5.32 -31.01 -14.74
C VAL A 466 6.15 -31.43 -15.94
N SER A 467 5.97 -32.68 -16.35
CA SER A 467 6.67 -33.28 -17.50
C SER A 467 5.68 -33.81 -18.53
N LEU A 468 5.99 -33.59 -19.81
CA LEU A 468 5.21 -34.00 -20.96
C LEU A 468 5.95 -35.11 -21.72
N PHE A 469 5.30 -36.26 -21.88
CA PHE A 469 5.84 -37.40 -22.60
C PHE A 469 4.97 -37.72 -23.81
N ARG A 470 5.58 -38.07 -24.94
CA ARG A 470 4.86 -38.65 -26.08
C ARG A 470 4.70 -40.15 -25.88
N HIS A 471 3.47 -40.62 -25.95
CA HIS A 471 3.14 -42.03 -25.87
C HIS A 471 3.36 -42.69 -27.24
N LYS A 472 4.35 -43.59 -27.35
CA LYS A 472 4.60 -44.37 -28.58
C LYS A 472 4.13 -45.82 -28.42
N SER A 473 4.35 -46.41 -27.25
CA SER A 473 3.86 -47.74 -26.88
C SER A 473 3.88 -47.92 -25.35
N PRO A 474 3.28 -48.99 -24.78
CA PRO A 474 3.19 -49.17 -23.33
C PRO A 474 4.54 -49.17 -22.59
N ARG A 475 5.64 -49.47 -23.29
CA ARG A 475 7.01 -49.52 -22.76
C ARG A 475 7.92 -48.40 -23.26
N HIS A 476 7.44 -47.55 -24.19
CA HIS A 476 8.24 -46.48 -24.78
C HIS A 476 7.46 -45.16 -24.76
N SER A 477 7.85 -44.29 -23.83
CA SER A 477 7.45 -42.89 -23.77
C SER A 477 8.69 -42.03 -23.95
N SER A 478 8.66 -41.05 -24.87
CA SER A 478 9.75 -40.08 -25.02
C SER A 478 9.41 -38.79 -24.29
N LEU A 479 10.33 -38.25 -23.50
CA LEU A 479 10.17 -36.93 -22.89
C LEU A 479 10.23 -35.86 -24.00
N GLU A 480 9.17 -35.05 -24.11
CA GLU A 480 9.10 -33.95 -25.06
C GLU A 480 9.54 -32.64 -24.40
N THR A 481 9.08 -32.38 -23.17
CA THR A 481 9.50 -31.22 -22.39
C THR A 481 9.21 -31.40 -20.90
N THR A 482 9.86 -30.60 -20.07
CA THR A 482 9.59 -30.44 -18.64
C THR A 482 9.51 -28.96 -18.28
N SER A 483 8.94 -28.62 -17.13
CA SER A 483 8.96 -27.26 -16.58
C SER A 483 10.33 -26.82 -16.05
N GLY A 484 11.36 -27.66 -16.14
CA GLY A 484 12.72 -27.37 -15.66
C GLY A 484 13.00 -28.05 -14.32
N PRO A 485 13.86 -27.46 -13.46
CA PRO A 485 14.07 -27.94 -12.10
C PRO A 485 12.77 -27.98 -11.29
N TYR A 486 12.76 -28.78 -10.22
CA TYR A 486 11.69 -28.69 -9.22
C TYR A 486 11.74 -27.32 -8.54
N SER A 487 10.59 -26.65 -8.45
CA SER A 487 10.47 -25.33 -7.84
C SER A 487 9.27 -25.32 -6.89
N ASP A 488 9.43 -24.66 -5.74
CA ASP A 488 8.39 -24.39 -4.74
C ASP A 488 7.77 -22.99 -4.90
N GLY A 489 7.99 -22.40 -6.07
CA GLY A 489 7.44 -21.13 -6.47
C GLY A 489 5.93 -21.01 -6.29
N VAL A 490 5.49 -19.87 -5.75
CA VAL A 490 4.08 -19.62 -5.38
C VAL A 490 3.17 -19.67 -6.61
N ALA A 491 3.65 -19.17 -7.76
CA ALA A 491 2.94 -19.19 -9.02
C ALA A 491 2.90 -20.59 -9.67
N GLY A 492 3.57 -21.57 -9.06
CA GLY A 492 3.77 -22.90 -9.60
C GLY A 492 4.72 -22.90 -10.80
N VAL A 493 4.75 -24.02 -11.52
CA VAL A 493 5.69 -24.25 -12.62
C VAL A 493 4.97 -24.38 -13.95
N ALA A 494 5.62 -23.99 -15.04
CA ALA A 494 5.07 -24.14 -16.38
C ALA A 494 6.11 -24.67 -17.38
N THR A 495 5.65 -25.47 -18.33
CA THR A 495 6.49 -25.89 -19.45
C THR A 495 6.79 -24.71 -20.38
N PRO A 496 7.90 -24.73 -21.15
CA PRO A 496 7.97 -23.90 -22.35
C PRO A 496 6.84 -24.27 -23.32
N GLN A 497 6.52 -23.35 -24.21
CA GLN A 497 5.56 -23.59 -25.29
C GLN A 497 6.21 -24.46 -26.35
N VAL A 498 5.64 -25.64 -26.61
CA VAL A 498 6.19 -26.63 -27.54
C VAL A 498 5.19 -26.98 -28.64
N THR A 499 5.68 -27.24 -29.85
CA THR A 499 4.83 -27.68 -30.97
C THR A 499 4.75 -29.19 -30.98
N LEU A 500 3.55 -29.72 -30.75
CA LEU A 500 3.26 -31.15 -30.75
C LEU A 500 2.70 -31.58 -32.11
N GLN A 501 3.19 -32.71 -32.60
CA GLN A 501 2.62 -33.39 -33.76
C GLN A 501 1.41 -34.24 -33.35
N PRO A 502 0.52 -34.61 -34.29
CA PRO A 502 -0.59 -35.51 -33.98
C PRO A 502 -0.14 -36.78 -33.25
N GLY A 503 -0.87 -37.16 -32.22
CA GLY A 503 -0.55 -38.29 -31.35
C GLY A 503 -1.08 -38.15 -29.93
N ILE A 504 -0.70 -39.14 -29.10
CA ILE A 504 -1.11 -39.23 -27.69
C ILE A 504 0.07 -38.81 -26.83
N TYR A 505 -0.18 -37.92 -25.86
CA TYR A 505 0.83 -37.44 -24.92
C TYR A 505 0.34 -37.62 -23.49
N HIS A 506 1.26 -37.88 -22.57
CA HIS A 506 0.99 -37.97 -21.13
C HIS A 506 1.65 -36.80 -20.40
N VAL A 507 0.85 -36.04 -19.67
CA VAL A 507 1.31 -35.02 -18.74
C VAL A 507 1.36 -35.62 -17.34
N VAL A 508 2.52 -35.49 -16.69
CA VAL A 508 2.82 -36.04 -15.37
C VAL A 508 3.18 -34.89 -14.43
N PRO A 509 2.25 -34.42 -13.58
CA PRO A 509 2.59 -33.60 -12.42
C PRO A 509 3.26 -34.46 -11.35
N SER A 510 4.35 -33.98 -10.76
CA SER A 510 5.09 -34.67 -9.71
C SER A 510 5.61 -33.71 -8.65
N THR A 511 5.81 -34.23 -7.44
CA THR A 511 6.51 -33.56 -6.33
C THR A 511 7.96 -34.04 -6.28
N TYR A 512 8.89 -33.27 -5.69
CA TYR A 512 10.28 -33.71 -5.58
C TYR A 512 10.40 -34.97 -4.69
N ASN A 513 9.82 -34.89 -3.49
CA ASN A 513 9.79 -36.01 -2.54
C ASN A 513 8.54 -36.88 -2.74
N PRO A 514 8.65 -38.22 -2.67
CA PRO A 514 7.51 -39.13 -2.65
C PRO A 514 6.71 -38.99 -1.35
N GLY A 515 5.44 -39.41 -1.37
CA GLY A 515 4.56 -39.39 -0.20
C GLY A 515 3.94 -38.03 0.16
N LEU A 516 4.24 -36.97 -0.59
CA LEU A 516 3.64 -35.66 -0.38
C LEU A 516 2.19 -35.62 -0.89
N LEU A 517 1.24 -35.43 0.02
CA LEU A 517 -0.19 -35.39 -0.29
C LEU A 517 -0.65 -33.94 -0.47
N ARG A 518 -0.93 -33.54 -1.71
CA ARG A 518 -1.35 -32.17 -2.04
C ARG A 518 -2.35 -32.17 -3.19
N ALA A 519 -3.29 -31.23 -3.14
CA ALA A 519 -4.17 -30.92 -4.27
C ALA A 519 -3.51 -29.90 -5.20
N PHE A 520 -3.76 -30.05 -6.50
CA PHE A 520 -3.21 -29.20 -7.54
C PHE A 520 -4.24 -28.93 -8.64
N LYS A 521 -3.94 -27.93 -9.48
CA LYS A 521 -4.60 -27.71 -10.76
C LYS A 521 -3.56 -27.66 -11.88
N LEU A 522 -3.91 -28.26 -13.00
CA LEU A 522 -3.22 -28.15 -14.27
C LEU A 522 -4.00 -27.23 -15.19
N ILE A 523 -3.32 -26.30 -15.83
CA ILE A 523 -3.87 -25.41 -16.84
C ILE A 523 -3.18 -25.72 -18.16
N PHE A 524 -3.94 -26.18 -19.13
CA PHE A 524 -3.47 -26.52 -20.46
C PHE A 524 -3.83 -25.40 -21.42
N TYR A 525 -2.83 -24.79 -22.03
CA TYR A 525 -2.99 -23.79 -23.08
C TYR A 525 -2.63 -24.43 -24.42
N SER A 526 -3.56 -24.42 -25.37
CA SER A 526 -3.43 -25.11 -26.65
C SER A 526 -3.89 -24.25 -27.82
N SER A 527 -3.12 -24.21 -28.92
CA SER A 527 -3.50 -23.42 -30.11
C SER A 527 -4.69 -24.00 -30.88
N THR A 528 -5.02 -25.28 -30.69
CA THR A 528 -6.19 -25.96 -31.22
C THR A 528 -6.86 -26.77 -30.11
N ALA A 529 -8.15 -27.10 -30.27
CA ALA A 529 -8.87 -27.87 -29.26
C ALA A 529 -8.25 -29.28 -29.09
N VAL A 530 -7.83 -29.60 -27.87
CA VAL A 530 -7.28 -30.91 -27.51
C VAL A 530 -8.19 -31.63 -26.52
N LYS A 531 -8.29 -32.96 -26.63
CA LYS A 531 -9.01 -33.78 -25.65
C LYS A 531 -8.06 -34.13 -24.51
N ILE A 532 -8.52 -33.94 -23.28
CA ILE A 532 -7.75 -34.18 -22.06
C ILE A 532 -8.57 -35.05 -21.13
N SER A 533 -8.01 -36.20 -20.74
CA SER A 533 -8.61 -37.19 -19.84
C SER A 533 -7.60 -37.66 -18.78
N PRO A 534 -8.02 -37.91 -17.53
CA PRO A 534 -7.17 -38.58 -16.57
C PRO A 534 -6.93 -40.04 -16.99
N VAL A 535 -5.70 -40.51 -16.85
CA VAL A 535 -5.35 -41.92 -17.08
C VAL A 535 -5.63 -42.69 -15.78
N PRO A 536 -6.51 -43.72 -15.79
CA PRO A 536 -6.79 -44.51 -14.61
C PRO A 536 -5.51 -45.18 -14.08
N HIS A 537 -5.35 -45.21 -12.75
CA HIS A 537 -4.34 -46.04 -12.12
C HIS A 537 -4.77 -47.51 -12.26
N ALA A 538 -3.86 -48.34 -12.78
CA ALA A 538 -4.04 -49.78 -12.93
C ALA A 538 -3.43 -50.52 -11.73
#